data_AF-A0A1J4YRQ1-F1
#
_entry.id   AF-A0A1J4YRQ1-F1
#
_cell.length_a   1.000
_cell.length_b   1.000
_cell.length_c   1.000
_cell.angle_alpha   90.00
_cell.angle_beta   90.00
_cell.angle_gamma   90.00
#
_symmetry.space_group_name_H-M   'P 1'
#
loop_
_entity.id
_entity.type
_entity.pdbx_description
1 polymer ?
#
loop_
_entity_poly.entity_id
_entity_poly.type
_entity_poly.pdbx_seq_one_letter_code
_entity_poly.pdbx_strand_id
1 'polypeptide(L)' 'MTEKFKTVACPTCNQPVEWRPENKFRPFCSERCKLIDLGEWAAEKYKVPAEDGFSEDEFDDAGY' A
#
# COMPACT_ATOMS: atom_id res chain seq x y z
N MET A 1 -23.52 -20.48 -12.68
CA MET A 1 -23.80 -19.27 -11.88
C MET A 1 -22.63 -18.33 -12.08
N THR A 2 -22.86 -17.09 -12.51
CA THR A 2 -21.77 -16.13 -12.74
C THR A 2 -21.30 -15.62 -11.38
N GLU A 3 -20.09 -15.99 -10.95
CA GLU A 3 -19.50 -15.42 -9.74
C GLU A 3 -19.22 -13.93 -9.95
N LYS A 4 -19.72 -13.10 -9.03
CA LYS A 4 -19.55 -11.65 -9.06
C LYS A 4 -18.37 -11.29 -8.18
N PHE A 5 -17.27 -10.88 -8.79
CA PHE A 5 -16.05 -10.47 -8.09
C PHE A 5 -16.07 -8.97 -7.77
N LYS A 6 -15.54 -8.60 -6.60
CA LYS A 6 -15.29 -7.19 -6.25
C LYS A 6 -14.29 -6.61 -7.24
N THR A 7 -14.51 -5.38 -7.69
CA THR A 7 -13.50 -4.63 -8.46
C THR A 7 -12.84 -3.60 -7.55
N VAL A 8 -11.51 -3.48 -7.62
CA VAL A 8 -10.68 -2.50 -6.89
C VAL A 8 -9.80 -1.73 -7.86
N ALA A 9 -9.30 -0.55 -7.48
CA ALA A 9 -8.30 0.16 -8.26
C ALA A 9 -6.90 -0.40 -7.99
N CYS A 10 -6.10 -0.62 -9.03
CA CYS A 10 -4.68 -0.92 -8.90
C CYS A 10 -3.97 0.25 -8.20
N PRO A 11 -3.28 0.07 -7.06
CA PRO A 11 -2.65 1.18 -6.35
C PRO A 11 -1.59 1.94 -7.16
N THR A 12 -0.93 1.26 -8.11
CA THR A 12 0.17 1.83 -8.89
C THR A 12 -0.30 2.63 -10.11
N CYS A 13 -1.39 2.22 -10.76
CA CYS A 13 -1.80 2.79 -12.05
C CYS A 13 -3.30 3.08 -12.18
N ASN A 14 -4.08 2.83 -11.13
CA ASN A 14 -5.53 3.03 -11.04
C ASN A 14 -6.39 2.22 -12.02
N GLN A 15 -5.80 1.28 -12.77
CA GLN A 15 -6.59 0.39 -13.61
C GLN A 15 -7.54 -0.47 -12.75
N PRO A 16 -8.81 -0.70 -13.17
CA PRO A 16 -9.73 -1.57 -12.45
C PRO A 16 -9.25 -3.02 -12.46
N VAL A 17 -9.26 -3.66 -11.30
CA VAL A 17 -8.82 -5.03 -11.06
C VAL A 17 -9.95 -5.82 -10.41
N GLU A 18 -10.40 -6.87 -11.07
CA GLU A 18 -11.34 -7.81 -10.46
C GLU A 18 -10.63 -8.73 -9.47
N TRP A 19 -11.26 -8.93 -8.31
CA TRP A 19 -10.72 -9.70 -7.19
C TRP A 19 -10.90 -11.21 -7.40
N ARG A 20 -10.39 -11.76 -8.50
CA ARG A 20 -10.54 -13.19 -8.88
C ARG A 20 -9.29 -14.04 -8.68
N PRO A 21 -9.39 -15.32 -8.24
CA PRO A 21 -8.27 -16.25 -8.03
C PRO A 21 -7.19 -16.24 -9.12
N GLU A 22 -7.61 -16.09 -10.37
CA GLU A 22 -6.77 -16.11 -11.56
C GLU A 22 -5.78 -14.95 -11.61
N ASN A 23 -6.14 -13.78 -11.07
CA ASN A 23 -5.19 -12.69 -10.91
C ASN A 23 -4.31 -12.94 -9.66
N LYS A 24 -3.13 -13.50 -9.90
CA LYS A 24 -2.12 -13.79 -8.85
C LYS A 24 -1.50 -12.54 -8.22
N PHE A 25 -1.71 -11.36 -8.80
CA PHE A 25 -1.06 -10.11 -8.40
C PHE A 25 -2.00 -9.12 -7.70
N ARG A 26 -3.25 -9.50 -7.39
CA ARG A 26 -4.19 -8.65 -6.65
C ARG A 26 -3.52 -8.05 -5.39
N PRO A 27 -3.71 -6.75 -5.09
CA PRO A 27 -4.63 -5.80 -5.72
C PRO A 27 -4.11 -5.16 -7.03
N PHE A 28 -2.92 -5.53 -7.50
CA PHE A 28 -2.29 -4.96 -8.70
C PHE A 28 -2.85 -5.57 -9.99
N CYS A 29 -2.81 -4.81 -11.10
CA CYS A 29 -3.23 -5.30 -12.41
C CYS A 29 -2.21 -6.24 -13.06
N SER A 30 -0.96 -6.25 -12.59
CA SER A 30 0.16 -7.00 -13.16
C SER A 30 1.32 -7.13 -12.19
N GLU A 31 2.23 -8.06 -12.47
CA GLU A 31 3.50 -8.20 -11.77
C GLU A 31 4.34 -6.91 -11.81
N ARG A 32 4.34 -6.21 -12.95
CA ARG A 32 5.05 -4.93 -13.10
C ARG A 32 4.58 -3.89 -12.07
N CYS A 33 3.27 -3.74 -11.89
CA CYS A 33 2.73 -2.79 -10.91
C CYS A 33 3.10 -3.17 -9.48
N LYS A 34 3.04 -4.47 -9.13
CA LYS A 34 3.50 -4.98 -7.83
C LYS A 34 4.97 -4.64 -7.57
N LEU A 35 5.84 -4.81 -8.57
CA LEU A 35 7.28 -4.52 -8.43
C LEU A 35 7.58 -3.03 -8.34
N ILE A 36 6.84 -2.18 -9.07
CA ILE A 36 6.96 -0.73 -8.95
C ILE A 36 6.61 -0.30 -7.53
N ASP A 37 5.46 -0.74 -7.00
CA ASP A 37 5.03 -0.41 -5.64
C ASP A 37 6.08 -0.82 -4.61
N LEU A 38 6.61 -2.05 -4.71
CA LEU A 38 7.70 -2.53 -3.87
C LEU A 38 8.95 -1.64 -3.97
N GLY A 39 9.29 -1.16 -5.17
CA GLY A 39 10.40 -0.23 -5.38
C GLY A 39 10.16 1.14 -4.75
N GLU A 40 8.91 1.64 -4.73
CA GLU A 40 8.56 2.91 -4.09
C GLU A 40 8.63 2.81 -2.56
N TRP A 41 8.26 1.66 -1.99
CA TRP A 41 8.51 1.34 -0.58
C TRP A 41 10.01 1.33 -0.27
N ALA A 42 10.80 0.60 -1.07
CA ALA A 42 12.24 0.51 -0.87
C ALA A 42 12.96 1.86 -1.03
N ALA A 43 12.40 2.78 -1.81
CA ALA A 43 12.91 4.13 -2.03
C ALA A 43 12.32 5.17 -1.05
N GLU A 44 11.65 4.75 0.02
CA GLU A 44 11.07 5.62 1.07
C GLU A 44 10.13 6.70 0.52
N LYS A 45 9.46 6.44 -0.62
CA LYS A 45 8.51 7.39 -1.20
C LYS A 45 7.20 7.46 -0.42
N TYR A 46 6.81 6.35 0.20
CA TYR A 46 5.65 6.29 1.08
C TYR A 46 6.05 6.72 2.48
N LYS A 47 5.41 7.78 2.98
CA LYS A 47 5.62 8.31 4.32
C LYS A 47 4.28 8.71 4.94
N VAL A 48 4.16 8.46 6.23
CA VAL A 48 3.06 8.98 7.04
C VAL A 48 3.52 10.33 7.60
N PRO A 49 2.77 11.42 7.38
CA PRO A 49 3.07 12.69 8.02
C PRO A 49 3.11 12.52 9.54
N ALA A 50 4.13 13.08 10.20
CA ALA A 50 4.12 13.19 11.65
C ALA A 50 3.08 14.25 12.05
N GLU A 51 2.30 13.97 13.08
CA GLU A 51 1.56 15.00 13.80
C GLU A 51 2.53 15.74 14.72
N ASP A 52 2.37 17.05 14.87
CA ASP A 52 3.21 17.90 15.73
C ASP A 52 2.92 17.57 17.21
N GLY A 53 3.39 16.43 17.73
CA GLY A 53 2.80 15.87 18.95
C GLY A 53 3.68 15.10 19.90
N PHE A 54 4.95 14.87 19.59
CA PHE A 54 5.91 14.31 20.56
C PHE A 54 7.27 14.93 20.28
N SER A 55 7.70 15.88 21.12
CA SER A 55 9.10 16.29 21.12
C SER A 55 9.94 15.12 21.62
N GLU A 56 11.16 14.95 21.10
CA GLU A 56 12.14 13.99 21.64
C GLU A 56 12.30 14.16 23.17
N ASP A 57 12.16 15.40 23.66
CA ASP A 57 12.16 15.76 25.08
C ASP A 57 11.02 15.12 25.91
N GLU A 58 9.88 14.78 25.32
CA GLU A 58 8.77 14.09 26.02
C GLU A 58 8.95 12.56 26.05
N PHE A 59 9.76 12.00 25.15
CA PHE A 59 10.01 10.57 25.08
C PHE A 59 11.06 10.12 26.12
N ASP A 60 12.05 10.97 26.42
CA ASP A 60 13.09 10.71 27.42
C ASP A 60 12.59 10.82 28.88
N ASP A 61 11.57 11.63 29.17
CA ASP A 61 11.00 11.77 30.53
C ASP A 61 10.14 10.55 30.94
N ALA A 62 9.71 9.72 29.97
CA ALA A 62 8.91 8.52 30.23
C ALA A 62 9.70 7.35 30.86
N GLY A 63 11.01 7.47 31.03
CA GLY A 63 11.82 6.63 31.92
C GLY A 63 11.81 5.13 31.65
N TYR A 64 11.98 4.70 30.39
CA TYR A 64 12.31 3.30 30.06
C TYR A 64 13.80 3.12 29.76
#